data_AF-A0A7V9NTR6-F1
#
_entry.id   AF-A0A7V9NTR6-F1
#
_cell.length_a   1.000
_cell.length_b   1.000
_cell.length_c   1.000
_cell.angle_alpha   90.00
_cell.angle_beta   90.00
_cell.angle_gamma   90.00
#
_symmetry.space_group_name_H-M   'P 1'
#
loop_
_entity.id
_entity.type
_entity.pdbx_description
1 polymer ?
#
loop_
_entity_poly.entity_id
_entity_poly.type
_entity_poly.pdbx_seq_one_letter_code
_entity_poly.pdbx_strand_id
1 'polypeptide(L)'
;TLASALDALARGLRSGASLVAAVSEAGDAVRGAVAVDLQRVGASIERGQPLTAALGEWADRRQRASVRLAVGALVLAAESGGAPARVIEEVAGSLRTRLQVEGEARALAAQARLSAVVVGLAPIAFLGLTSITDRRNAEMLFGTPIGVMCLVIGLGLDAVGAAWMHRISESVAR
;
A
#
# COMPACT_ATOMS: atom_id res chain seq x y z
N THR A 1 1.67 5.56 12.18
CA THR A 1 0.88 4.65 11.32
C THR A 1 -0.25 4.02 12.12
N LEU A 2 -1.25 3.41 11.48
CA LEU A 2 -2.33 2.71 12.21
C LEU A 2 -1.80 1.50 13.01
N ALA A 3 -0.91 0.70 12.40
CA ALA A 3 -0.30 -0.46 13.07
C ALA A 3 0.46 -0.05 14.35
N SER A 4 1.32 0.97 14.26
CA SER A 4 2.05 1.48 15.42
C SER A 4 1.14 1.98 16.56
N ALA A 5 -0.04 2.50 16.22
CA ALA A 5 -1.01 2.95 17.22
C ALA A 5 -1.72 1.78 17.91
N LEU A 6 -2.07 0.73 17.15
CA LEU A 6 -2.57 -0.53 17.73
C LEU A 6 -1.53 -1.21 18.62
N ASP A 7 -0.24 -1.15 18.27
CA ASP A 7 0.82 -1.69 19.13
C ASP A 7 0.96 -0.88 20.44
N ALA A 8 0.76 0.44 20.41
CA ALA A 8 0.74 1.27 21.61
C ALA A 8 -0.47 0.93 22.51
N LEU A 9 -1.65 0.79 21.91
CA LEU A 9 -2.86 0.30 22.59
C LEU A 9 -2.62 -1.06 23.26
N ALA A 10 -2.06 -2.04 22.53
CA ALA A 10 -1.78 -3.37 23.05
C ALA A 10 -0.79 -3.35 24.23
N ARG A 11 0.19 -2.43 24.21
CA ARG A 11 1.13 -2.26 25.33
C ARG A 11 0.44 -1.67 26.57
N GLY A 12 -0.37 -0.62 26.41
CA GLY A 12 -1.11 -0.01 27.51
C GLY A 12 -2.11 -1.00 28.14
N LEU A 13 -2.82 -1.77 27.32
CA LEU A 13 -3.72 -2.80 27.83
C LEU A 13 -2.99 -3.92 28.58
N ARG A 14 -1.76 -4.29 28.17
CA ARG A 14 -0.92 -5.27 28.87
C ARG A 14 -0.38 -4.76 30.20
N SER A 15 -0.09 -3.47 30.33
CA SER A 15 0.30 -2.86 31.60
C SER A 15 -0.88 -2.66 32.55
N GLY A 16 -2.09 -3.09 32.16
CA GLY A 16 -3.30 -3.00 32.97
C GLY A 16 -4.03 -1.67 32.83
N ALA A 17 -3.66 -0.81 31.87
CA ALA A 17 -4.41 0.42 31.61
C ALA A 17 -5.82 0.09 31.13
N SER A 18 -6.79 0.95 31.48
CA SER A 18 -8.14 0.87 30.93
C SER A 18 -8.09 1.13 29.42
N LEU A 19 -9.06 0.59 28.68
CA LEU A 19 -9.15 0.80 27.24
C LEU A 19 -9.22 2.29 26.86
N VAL A 20 -9.90 3.09 27.68
CA VAL A 20 -9.96 4.55 27.52
C VAL A 20 -8.58 5.19 27.71
N ALA A 21 -7.85 4.82 28.77
CA ALA A 21 -6.51 5.35 29.03
C ALA A 21 -5.53 4.95 27.91
N ALA A 22 -5.58 3.69 27.47
CA ALA A 22 -4.74 3.19 26.38
C ALA A 22 -5.00 3.92 25.05
N VAL A 23 -6.25 4.34 24.78
CA VAL A 23 -6.59 5.13 23.57
C VAL A 23 -5.98 6.53 23.63
N SER A 24 -6.08 7.22 24.76
CA SER A 24 -5.46 8.54 24.93
C SER A 24 -3.94 8.44 24.84
N GLU A 25 -3.34 7.48 25.55
CA GLU A 25 -1.89 7.29 25.59
C GLU A 25 -1.33 6.87 24.22
N ALA A 26 -2.06 6.05 23.45
CA ALA A 26 -1.69 5.73 22.08
C ALA A 26 -1.78 6.94 21.14
N GLY A 27 -2.71 7.87 21.37
CA GLY A 27 -2.81 9.13 20.65
C GLY A 27 -1.57 10.00 20.81
N ASP A 28 -0.98 10.01 22.01
CA ASP A 28 0.23 10.78 22.32
C ASP A 28 1.53 10.06 21.89
N ALA A 29 1.51 8.71 21.89
CA ALA A 29 2.67 7.90 21.53
C ALA A 29 2.96 7.85 20.02
N VAL A 30 1.99 8.16 19.17
CA VAL A 30 2.15 8.14 17.70
C VAL A 30 2.09 9.52 17.07
N ARG A 31 2.56 9.62 15.82
CA ARG A 31 2.52 10.86 15.02
C ARG A 31 1.64 10.70 13.78
N GLY A 32 1.17 11.85 13.28
CA GLY A 32 0.43 11.98 12.03
C GLY A 32 -1.09 11.91 12.19
N ALA A 33 -1.80 11.69 11.08
CA ALA A 33 -3.26 11.76 11.01
C ALA A 33 -3.98 10.82 12.00
N VAL A 34 -3.41 9.64 12.27
CA VAL A 34 -3.97 8.66 13.23
C VAL A 34 -3.85 9.16 14.68
N ALA A 35 -2.79 9.89 15.02
CA ALA A 35 -2.60 10.44 16.36
C ALA A 35 -3.71 11.46 16.69
N VAL A 36 -3.95 12.39 15.75
CA VAL A 36 -5.02 13.39 15.85
C VAL A 36 -6.39 12.72 15.98
N ASP A 37 -6.63 11.64 15.25
CA ASP A 37 -7.89 10.92 15.35
C ASP A 37 -8.09 10.25 16.71
N LEU A 38 -7.05 9.59 17.25
CA LEU A 38 -7.11 8.94 18.56
C LEU A 38 -7.26 9.95 19.71
N GLN A 39 -6.56 11.10 19.63
CA GLN A 39 -6.74 12.20 20.57
C GLN A 39 -8.18 12.75 20.53
N ARG A 40 -8.80 12.85 19.36
CA ARG A 40 -10.23 13.22 19.26
C ARG A 40 -11.15 12.16 19.85
N VAL A 41 -10.85 10.88 19.67
CA VAL A 41 -11.61 9.79 20.31
C VAL A 41 -11.50 9.92 21.83
N GLY A 42 -10.30 10.08 22.37
CA GLY A 42 -10.05 10.32 23.80
C GLY A 42 -10.83 11.52 24.35
N ALA A 43 -10.70 12.68 23.70
CA ALA A 43 -11.42 13.90 24.08
C ALA A 43 -12.95 13.78 23.98
N SER A 44 -13.47 12.89 23.15
CA SER A 44 -14.90 12.64 23.04
C SER A 44 -15.40 11.77 24.19
N ILE A 45 -14.60 10.78 24.58
CA ILE A 45 -14.88 9.94 25.76
C ILE A 45 -14.82 10.76 27.05
N GLU A 46 -13.84 11.66 27.19
CA GLU A 46 -13.74 12.57 28.35
C GLU A 46 -14.96 13.49 28.48
N ARG A 47 -15.62 13.82 27.36
CA ARG A 47 -16.88 14.58 27.34
C ARG A 47 -18.12 13.73 27.61
N GLY A 48 -17.95 12.46 27.98
CA GLY A 48 -19.02 11.54 28.33
C GLY A 48 -19.61 10.76 27.16
N GLN A 49 -19.02 10.83 25.96
CA GLN A 49 -19.46 10.01 24.83
C GLN A 49 -19.07 8.54 25.04
N PRO A 50 -19.96 7.58 24.77
CA PRO A 50 -19.61 6.17 24.88
C PRO A 50 -18.50 5.80 23.89
N LEU A 51 -17.54 4.98 24.35
CA LEU A 51 -16.36 4.55 23.59
C LEU A 51 -16.72 4.00 22.20
N THR A 52 -17.72 3.13 22.13
CA THR A 52 -18.16 2.50 20.88
C THR A 52 -18.67 3.52 19.87
N ALA A 53 -19.40 4.56 20.31
CA ALA A 53 -19.84 5.65 19.45
C ALA A 53 -18.68 6.51 18.97
N ALA A 54 -17.75 6.88 19.86
CA ALA A 54 -16.58 7.68 19.50
C ALA A 54 -15.67 6.97 18.48
N LEU A 55 -15.50 5.65 18.63
CA LEU A 55 -14.78 4.81 17.67
C LEU A 55 -15.54 4.66 16.35
N GLY A 56 -16.87 4.52 16.40
CA GLY A 56 -17.74 4.50 15.22
C GLY A 56 -17.58 5.77 14.36
N GLU A 57 -17.63 6.94 14.98
CA GLU A 57 -17.40 8.19 14.25
C GLU A 57 -16.00 8.28 13.65
N TRP A 58 -14.99 7.70 14.29
CA TRP A 58 -13.65 7.64 13.70
C TRP A 58 -13.62 6.77 12.43
N ALA A 59 -14.29 5.62 12.45
CA ALA A 59 -14.45 4.78 11.27
C ALA A 59 -15.18 5.51 10.12
N ASP A 60 -16.25 6.23 10.44
CA ASP A 60 -17.05 6.98 9.48
C ASP A 60 -16.28 8.13 8.86
N ARG A 61 -15.44 8.84 9.64
CA ARG A 61 -14.62 9.94 9.13
C ARG A 61 -13.53 9.48 8.17
N ARG A 62 -12.90 8.32 8.39
CA ARG A 62 -11.77 7.85 7.58
C ARG A 62 -12.17 6.97 6.42
N GLN A 63 -13.30 6.27 6.52
CA GLN A 63 -13.85 5.35 5.50
C GLN A 63 -12.84 4.32 4.94
N ARG A 64 -11.75 4.04 5.65
CA ARG A 64 -10.72 3.06 5.23
C ARG A 64 -10.99 1.70 5.86
N ALA A 65 -10.86 0.63 5.07
CA ALA A 65 -11.07 -0.73 5.53
C ALA A 65 -10.20 -1.09 6.75
N SER A 66 -8.95 -0.62 6.76
CA SER A 66 -8.00 -0.81 7.87
C SER A 66 -8.47 -0.16 9.18
N VAL A 67 -9.08 1.03 9.10
CA VAL A 67 -9.61 1.74 10.27
C VAL A 67 -10.88 1.05 10.78
N ARG A 68 -11.77 0.60 9.88
CA ARG A 68 -12.97 -0.16 10.27
C ARG A 68 -12.61 -1.45 11.01
N LEU A 69 -11.58 -2.16 10.55
CA LEU A 69 -11.08 -3.36 11.23
C LEU A 69 -10.51 -3.05 12.62
N ALA A 70 -9.71 -1.98 12.74
CA ALA A 70 -9.17 -1.54 14.01
C ALA A 70 -10.27 -1.16 15.02
N VAL A 71 -11.28 -0.41 14.55
CA VAL A 71 -12.44 -0.02 15.36
C VAL A 71 -13.26 -1.24 15.79
N GLY A 72 -13.55 -2.17 14.88
CA GLY A 72 -14.28 -3.40 15.21
C GLY A 72 -13.58 -4.23 16.28
N ALA A 73 -12.24 -4.30 16.24
CA ALA A 73 -11.45 -4.95 17.27
C ALA A 73 -11.50 -4.25 18.62
N LEU A 74 -11.45 -2.92 18.63
CA LEU A 74 -11.55 -2.11 19.86
C LEU A 74 -12.93 -2.22 20.49
N VAL A 75 -14.00 -2.23 19.68
CA VAL A 75 -15.37 -2.45 20.14
C VAL A 75 -15.52 -3.85 20.72
N LEU A 76 -15.04 -4.87 20.01
CA LEU A 76 -15.07 -6.25 20.49
C LEU A 76 -14.27 -6.41 21.79
N ALA A 77 -13.11 -5.76 21.92
CA ALA A 77 -12.30 -5.75 23.14
C ALA A 77 -13.00 -5.03 24.30
N ALA A 78 -13.81 -4.01 24.02
CA ALA A 78 -14.62 -3.31 25.03
C ALA A 78 -15.79 -4.17 25.54
N GLU A 79 -16.43 -4.93 24.65
CA GLU A 79 -17.62 -5.75 24.96
C GLU A 79 -17.29 -7.11 25.59
N SER A 80 -16.12 -7.68 25.27
CA SER A 80 -15.77 -9.05 25.64
C SER A 80 -15.43 -9.25 27.11
N GLY A 81 -15.21 -8.19 27.90
CA GLY A 81 -15.01 -8.25 29.36
C GLY A 81 -13.80 -9.07 29.88
N GLY A 82 -13.12 -9.83 29.01
CA GLY A 82 -11.87 -10.56 29.24
C GLY A 82 -10.68 -9.91 28.54
N ALA A 83 -9.46 -10.42 28.74
CA ALA A 83 -8.16 -9.80 28.42
C ALA A 83 -8.11 -9.02 27.06
N PRO A 84 -8.43 -7.71 27.06
CA PRO A 84 -8.60 -6.92 25.83
C PRO A 84 -7.30 -6.77 25.05
N ALA A 85 -6.15 -6.93 25.73
CA ALA A 85 -4.84 -6.97 25.13
C ALA A 85 -4.71 -8.04 24.03
N ARG A 86 -5.25 -9.25 24.24
CA ARG A 86 -5.09 -10.37 23.29
C ARG A 86 -5.84 -10.13 21.97
N VAL A 87 -7.07 -9.61 22.06
CA VAL A 87 -7.90 -9.28 20.88
C VAL A 87 -7.23 -8.18 20.05
N ILE A 88 -6.69 -7.15 20.70
CA ILE A 88 -5.98 -6.05 20.02
C ILE A 88 -4.68 -6.55 19.38
N GLU A 89 -3.95 -7.47 20.02
CA GLU A 89 -2.75 -8.10 19.45
C GLU A 89 -3.05 -8.92 18.20
N GLU A 90 -4.12 -9.72 18.20
CA GLU A 90 -4.54 -10.51 17.04
C GLU A 90 -4.88 -9.60 15.84
N VAL A 91 -5.54 -8.47 16.10
CA VAL A 91 -5.89 -7.50 15.05
C VAL A 91 -4.67 -6.69 14.59
N ALA A 92 -3.79 -6.27 15.51
CA ALA A 92 -2.53 -5.64 15.16
C ALA A 92 -1.66 -6.56 14.29
N GLY A 93 -1.64 -7.87 14.62
CA GLY A 93 -1.00 -8.92 13.84
C GLY A 93 -1.58 -9.02 12.43
N SER A 94 -2.91 -9.18 12.31
CA SER A 94 -3.60 -9.22 11.02
C SER A 94 -3.32 -7.98 10.17
N LEU A 95 -3.32 -6.78 10.77
CA LEU A 95 -3.02 -5.55 10.05
C LEU A 95 -1.57 -5.49 9.56
N ARG A 96 -0.61 -5.93 10.38
CA ARG A 96 0.80 -6.03 9.98
C ARG A 96 0.99 -6.99 8.81
N THR A 97 0.36 -8.16 8.84
CA THR A 97 0.40 -9.12 7.72
C THR A 97 -0.13 -8.49 6.45
N ARG A 98 -1.26 -7.76 6.50
CA ARG A 98 -1.79 -7.05 5.32
C ARG A 98 -0.81 -6.00 4.79
N LEU A 99 -0.24 -5.19 5.66
CA LEU A 99 0.75 -4.17 5.26
C LEU A 99 2.02 -4.79 4.68
N GLN A 100 2.46 -5.95 5.19
CA GLN A 100 3.58 -6.71 4.64
C GLN A 100 3.26 -7.22 3.23
N VAL A 101 2.10 -7.86 3.04
CA VAL A 101 1.65 -8.36 1.73
C VAL A 101 1.51 -7.21 0.73
N GLU A 102 0.92 -6.08 1.12
CA GLU A 102 0.87 -4.89 0.27
C GLU A 102 2.25 -4.32 -0.06
N GLY A 103 3.18 -4.36 0.90
CA GLY A 103 4.56 -3.93 0.71
C GLY A 103 5.32 -4.82 -0.27
N GLU A 104 5.21 -6.14 -0.11
CA GLU A 104 5.76 -7.14 -1.03
C GLU A 104 5.18 -7.00 -2.43
N ALA A 105 3.86 -6.84 -2.56
CA ALA A 105 3.20 -6.62 -3.84
C ALA A 105 3.72 -5.35 -4.53
N ARG A 106 3.91 -4.23 -3.79
CA ARG A 106 4.50 -3.01 -4.35
C ARG A 106 5.96 -3.20 -4.77
N ALA A 107 6.75 -3.92 -3.98
CA ALA A 107 8.15 -4.21 -4.32
C ALA A 107 8.25 -5.07 -5.59
N LEU A 108 7.44 -6.12 -5.70
CA LEU A 108 7.36 -6.98 -6.88
C LEU A 108 6.88 -6.19 -8.10
N ALA A 109 5.89 -5.31 -7.95
CA ALA A 109 5.43 -4.44 -9.03
C ALA A 109 6.53 -3.46 -9.49
N ALA A 110 7.32 -2.91 -8.56
CA ALA A 110 8.45 -2.06 -8.89
C ALA A 110 9.54 -2.82 -9.64
N GLN A 111 9.86 -4.04 -9.21
CA GLN A 111 10.79 -4.93 -9.92
C GLN A 111 10.28 -5.26 -11.34
N ALA A 112 9.02 -5.65 -11.47
CA ALA A 112 8.40 -5.96 -12.76
C ALA A 112 8.44 -4.74 -13.71
N ARG A 113 8.18 -3.53 -13.20
CA ARG A 113 8.29 -2.28 -13.96
C ARG A 113 9.72 -2.00 -14.43
N LEU A 114 10.73 -2.22 -13.58
CA LEU A 114 12.13 -2.07 -13.99
C LEU A 114 12.52 -3.08 -15.08
N SER A 115 12.13 -4.35 -14.90
CA SER A 115 12.34 -5.38 -15.93
C SER A 115 11.65 -5.01 -17.25
N ALA A 116 10.42 -4.50 -17.19
CA ALA A 116 9.68 -4.02 -18.36
C ALA A 116 10.43 -2.90 -19.10
N VAL A 117 10.98 -1.92 -18.36
CA VAL A 117 11.75 -0.82 -18.93
C VAL A 117 13.01 -1.35 -19.62
N VAL A 118 13.75 -2.26 -18.99
CA VAL A 118 14.97 -2.85 -19.58
C VAL A 118 14.65 -3.61 -20.86
N VAL A 119 13.61 -4.45 -20.85
CA VAL A 119 13.18 -5.22 -22.03
C VAL A 119 12.68 -4.29 -23.13
N GLY A 120 11.88 -3.27 -22.80
CA GLY A 120 11.40 -2.29 -23.79
C GLY A 120 12.48 -1.39 -24.38
N LEU A 121 13.59 -1.17 -23.65
CA LEU A 121 14.75 -0.43 -24.16
C LEU A 121 15.66 -1.29 -25.05
N ALA A 122 15.64 -2.62 -24.92
CA ALA A 122 16.55 -3.50 -25.63
C ALA A 122 16.44 -3.38 -27.18
N PRO A 123 15.25 -3.34 -27.80
CA PRO A 123 15.10 -3.15 -29.25
C PRO A 123 15.62 -1.79 -29.72
N ILE A 124 15.34 -0.72 -28.96
CA ILE A 124 15.81 0.65 -29.24
C ILE A 124 17.34 0.71 -29.16
N ALA A 125 17.92 0.12 -28.11
CA ALA A 125 19.37 0.07 -27.91
C ALA A 125 20.06 -0.76 -29.01
N PHE A 126 19.46 -1.89 -29.40
CA PHE A 126 19.95 -2.73 -30.49
C PHE A 126 19.91 -2.00 -31.84
N LEU A 127 18.81 -1.31 -32.14
CA LEU A 127 18.68 -0.44 -33.33
C LEU A 127 19.73 0.67 -33.34
N GLY A 128 19.94 1.35 -32.21
CA GLY A 128 20.96 2.39 -32.08
C GLY A 128 22.38 1.84 -32.31
N LEU A 129 22.71 0.72 -31.67
CA LEU A 129 24.04 0.11 -31.76
C LEU A 129 24.34 -0.40 -33.18
N THR A 130 23.38 -1.08 -33.81
CA THR A 130 23.51 -1.57 -35.19
C THR A 130 23.65 -0.42 -36.19
N SER A 131 22.94 0.69 -35.97
CA SER A 131 23.03 1.89 -36.81
C SER A 131 24.41 2.57 -36.76
N ILE A 132 25.13 2.46 -35.64
CA ILE A 132 26.46 3.06 -35.46
C ILE A 132 27.56 2.11 -35.96
N THR A 133 27.38 0.80 -35.80
CA THR A 133 28.44 -0.20 -36.02
C THR A 133 28.54 -0.62 -37.48
N ASP A 134 27.43 -0.68 -38.24
CA ASP A 134 27.44 -1.12 -39.63
C ASP A 134 26.45 -0.33 -40.51
N ARG A 135 27.00 0.52 -41.39
CA ARG A 135 26.24 1.37 -42.31
C ARG A 135 25.41 0.53 -43.30
N ARG A 136 25.86 -0.67 -43.65
CA ARG A 136 25.17 -1.57 -44.57
C ARG A 136 23.92 -2.20 -43.94
N ASN A 137 23.97 -2.52 -42.64
CA ASN A 137 22.80 -2.99 -41.90
C ASN A 137 21.77 -1.87 -41.72
N ALA A 138 22.21 -0.64 -41.45
CA ALA A 138 21.32 0.52 -41.40
C ALA A 138 20.64 0.77 -42.76
N GLU A 139 21.38 0.71 -43.86
CA GLU A 139 20.82 0.84 -45.22
C GLU A 139 19.87 -0.30 -45.58
N MET A 140 20.12 -1.53 -45.12
CA MET A 140 19.20 -2.65 -45.32
C MET A 140 17.91 -2.48 -44.49
N LEU A 141 18.01 -2.00 -43.24
CA LEU A 141 16.86 -1.77 -42.35
C LEU A 141 15.99 -0.60 -42.82
N PHE A 142 16.60 0.54 -43.14
CA PHE A 142 15.88 1.78 -43.48
C PHE A 142 15.66 1.95 -44.99
N GLY A 143 16.49 1.34 -45.83
CA GLY A 143 16.43 1.48 -47.28
C GLY A 143 15.65 0.39 -48.00
N THR A 144 15.34 -0.75 -47.36
CA THR A 144 14.49 -1.79 -47.97
C THR A 144 13.06 -1.77 -47.41
N PRO A 145 12.03 -1.96 -48.26
CA PRO A 145 10.64 -2.00 -47.79
C PRO A 145 10.38 -3.13 -46.77
N ILE A 146 11.13 -4.23 -46.85
CA ILE A 146 11.06 -5.34 -45.88
C ILE A 146 11.63 -4.91 -44.52
N GLY A 147 12.76 -4.20 -44.49
CA GLY A 147 13.36 -3.68 -43.26
C GLY A 147 12.45 -2.72 -42.52
N VAL A 148 11.86 -1.76 -43.24
CA VAL A 148 10.90 -0.79 -42.67
C VAL A 148 9.66 -1.50 -42.13
N MET A 149 9.14 -2.52 -42.84
CA MET A 149 8.00 -3.30 -42.37
C MET A 149 8.31 -4.06 -41.07
N CYS A 150 9.46 -4.73 -40.98
CA CYS A 150 9.89 -5.39 -39.74
C CYS A 150 10.04 -4.40 -38.57
N LEU A 151 10.55 -3.20 -38.85
CA LEU A 151 10.76 -2.16 -37.84
C LEU A 151 9.43 -1.63 -37.30
N VAL A 152 8.46 -1.35 -38.18
CA VAL A 152 7.11 -0.90 -37.79
C VAL A 152 6.37 -1.98 -36.99
N ILE A 153 6.46 -3.24 -37.42
CA ILE A 153 5.81 -4.36 -36.70
C ILE A 153 6.47 -4.56 -35.33
N GLY A 154 7.80 -4.55 -35.25
CA GLY A 154 8.55 -4.69 -34.01
C GLY A 154 8.22 -3.58 -33.01
N LEU A 155 8.32 -2.32 -33.44
CA LEU A 155 7.99 -1.17 -32.59
C LEU A 155 6.51 -1.19 -32.16
N GLY A 156 5.62 -1.65 -33.03
CA GLY A 156 4.21 -1.82 -32.73
C GLY A 156 3.96 -2.86 -31.64
N LEU A 157 4.62 -4.02 -31.73
CA LEU A 157 4.55 -5.07 -30.71
C LEU A 157 5.14 -4.60 -29.38
N ASP A 158 6.27 -3.88 -29.40
CA ASP A 158 6.87 -3.29 -28.19
C ASP A 158 5.93 -2.27 -27.53
N ALA A 159 5.30 -1.40 -28.33
CA ALA A 159 4.34 -0.42 -27.82
C ALA A 159 3.11 -1.09 -27.19
N VAL A 160 2.58 -2.15 -27.82
CA VAL A 160 1.47 -2.95 -27.26
C VAL A 160 1.89 -3.62 -25.96
N GLY A 161 3.09 -4.20 -25.90
CA GLY A 161 3.64 -4.83 -24.69
C GLY A 161 3.80 -3.82 -23.54
N ALA A 162 4.33 -2.64 -23.84
CA ALA A 162 4.47 -1.55 -22.87
C ALA A 162 3.11 -1.06 -22.35
N ALA A 163 2.12 -0.89 -23.23
CA ALA A 163 0.77 -0.49 -22.86
C ALA A 163 0.09 -1.54 -21.97
N TRP A 164 0.29 -2.83 -22.26
CA TRP A 164 -0.29 -3.92 -21.47
C TRP A 164 0.31 -3.99 -20.07
N MET A 165 1.64 -3.84 -19.95
CA MET A 165 2.32 -3.75 -18.65
C MET A 165 1.90 -2.53 -17.84
N HIS A 166 1.70 -1.38 -18.49
CA HIS A 166 1.20 -0.18 -17.80
C HIS A 166 -0.17 -0.44 -17.17
N ARG A 167 -1.09 -1.05 -17.91
CA ARG A 167 -2.44 -1.39 -17.41
C ARG A 167 -2.44 -2.35 -16.24
N ILE A 168 -1.58 -3.37 -16.26
CA ILE A 168 -1.46 -4.33 -15.15
C ILE A 168 -0.90 -3.64 -13.90
N SER A 169 0.07 -2.72 -14.08
CA SER A 169 0.62 -1.99 -12.93
C SER A 169 -0.40 -1.03 -12.29
N GLU A 170 -1.31 -0.45 -13.08
CA GLU A 170 -2.38 0.41 -12.56
C GLU A 170 -3.51 -0.36 -11.87
N SER A 171 -3.77 -1.62 -12.24
CA SER A 171 -4.78 -2.43 -11.58
C SER A 171 -4.36 -2.90 -10.19
N VAL A 172 -3.06 -3.01 -9.92
CA VAL A 172 -2.53 -3.38 -8.59
C VAL A 172 -2.48 -2.19 -7.63
N ALA A 173 -2.47 -0.96 -8.15
CA ALA A 173 -2.41 0.27 -7.35
C ALA A 173 -3.79 0.79 -6.88
N ARG A 174 -4.89 0.25 -7.39
CA ARG A 174 -6.27 0.55 -6.97
C ARG A 174 -6.77 -0.47 -5.96
#